data_AF-A0A9D3QEV6-F1
#
_entry.id   AF-A0A9D3QEV6-F1
#
_cell.length_a   1.000
_cell.length_b   1.000
_cell.length_c   1.000
_cell.angle_alpha   90.00
_cell.angle_beta   90.00
_cell.angle_gamma   90.00
#
_symmetry.space_group_name_H-M   'P 1'
#
loop_
_entity.id
_entity.type
_entity.pdbx_description
1 polymer ?
#
loop_
_entity_poly.entity_id
_entity_poly.type
_entity_poly.pdbx_seq_one_letter_code
_entity_poly.pdbx_strand_id
1 'polypeptide(L)'
;MGKKEEEDIIRIAKKMDKMAQKKNGAGALDLLKELKNIPMTLELLQSTRIGMSVNAIRKQSTDDEVTSLAKSLIKSWKKLLDEPGGGDKSSEEKKKEPTTPTVSSSQNSPEPREESSSSSNSSSKSETSDITPNTLITTFPRAPNTSDSVRNKCREMLSNALQAGNDYIAIGADCDELGAQIEEYILFELKWRFER
;
A
#
# COMPACT_ATOMS: atom_id res chain seq x y z
N MET A 1 23.14 16.86 -2.13
CA MET A 1 24.12 15.78 -2.39
C MET A 1 23.44 14.50 -2.88
N GLY A 2 22.25 14.17 -2.33
CA GLY A 2 21.30 13.11 -2.71
C GLY A 2 21.51 12.25 -3.97
N LYS A 3 21.72 12.84 -5.16
CA LYS A 3 21.79 12.09 -6.43
C LYS A 3 22.83 10.95 -6.43
N LYS A 4 23.98 11.14 -5.77
CA LYS A 4 24.98 10.06 -5.67
C LYS A 4 24.50 8.92 -4.77
N GLU A 5 23.91 9.27 -3.62
CA GLU A 5 23.37 8.32 -2.66
C GLU A 5 22.22 7.52 -3.28
N GLU A 6 21.37 8.17 -4.08
CA GLU A 6 20.33 7.54 -4.89
C GLU A 6 20.89 6.57 -5.94
N GLU A 7 21.90 6.98 -6.73
CA GLU A 7 22.57 6.10 -7.71
C GLU A 7 23.23 4.88 -7.06
N ASP A 8 23.88 5.07 -5.91
CA ASP A 8 24.50 3.99 -5.13
C ASP A 8 23.44 3.01 -4.59
N ILE A 9 22.31 3.51 -4.03
CA ILE A 9 21.18 2.67 -3.60
C ILE A 9 20.53 1.92 -4.79
N ILE A 10 20.35 2.57 -5.95
CA ILE A 10 19.83 1.93 -7.17
C ILE A 10 20.76 0.81 -7.66
N ARG A 11 22.09 0.99 -7.52
CA ARG A 11 23.08 -0.05 -7.84
C ARG A 11 22.97 -1.24 -6.89
N ILE A 12 22.77 -0.99 -5.60
CA ILE A 12 22.54 -2.01 -4.57
C ILE A 12 21.26 -2.78 -4.86
N ALA A 13 20.12 -2.10 -5.08
CA ALA A 13 18.83 -2.70 -5.39
C ALA A 13 18.92 -3.70 -6.55
N LYS A 14 19.39 -3.24 -7.73
CA LYS A 14 19.56 -4.06 -8.93
C LYS A 14 20.47 -5.27 -8.73
N LYS A 15 21.47 -5.17 -7.83
CA LYS A 15 22.36 -6.29 -7.48
C LYS A 15 21.68 -7.28 -6.53
N MET A 16 20.86 -6.80 -5.60
CA MET A 16 20.02 -7.64 -4.72
C MET A 16 18.92 -8.37 -5.50
N ASP A 17 18.24 -7.71 -6.44
CA ASP A 17 17.25 -8.34 -7.33
C ASP A 17 17.88 -9.45 -8.18
N LYS A 18 19.08 -9.18 -8.74
CA LYS A 18 19.82 -10.16 -9.55
C LYS A 18 20.33 -11.35 -8.73
N MET A 19 20.62 -11.16 -7.44
CA MET A 19 20.88 -12.26 -6.49
C MET A 19 19.61 -13.05 -6.19
N ALA A 20 18.46 -12.37 -6.07
CA ALA A 20 17.16 -12.98 -5.80
C ALA A 20 16.66 -13.87 -6.94
N GLN A 21 16.59 -13.35 -8.15
CA GLN A 21 16.19 -14.11 -9.33
C GLN A 21 17.10 -15.33 -9.61
N LYS A 22 18.34 -15.31 -9.09
CA LYS A 22 19.30 -16.42 -9.20
C LYS A 22 19.39 -17.32 -7.95
N LYS A 23 18.59 -17.06 -6.91
CA LYS A 23 18.65 -17.73 -5.59
C LYS A 23 20.07 -17.84 -5.01
N ASN A 24 20.92 -16.85 -5.26
CA ASN A 24 22.31 -16.84 -4.83
C ASN A 24 22.51 -15.77 -3.74
N GLY A 25 22.68 -16.21 -2.49
CA GLY A 25 22.90 -15.31 -1.35
C GLY A 25 24.33 -14.75 -1.20
N ALA A 26 25.30 -15.21 -2.01
CA ALA A 26 26.70 -14.83 -1.85
C ALA A 26 26.92 -13.32 -2.05
N GLY A 27 27.34 -12.63 -0.97
CA GLY A 27 27.53 -11.17 -0.94
C GLY A 27 26.26 -10.36 -0.64
N ALA A 28 25.12 -11.00 -0.35
CA ALA A 28 23.91 -10.30 0.11
C ALA A 28 24.12 -9.61 1.47
N LEU A 29 24.87 -10.25 2.37
CA LEU A 29 25.22 -9.74 3.69
C LEU A 29 26.00 -8.41 3.62
N ASP A 30 26.91 -8.27 2.66
CA ASP A 30 27.74 -7.07 2.52
C ASP A 30 26.98 -5.90 1.91
N LEU A 31 26.09 -6.15 0.94
CA LEU A 31 25.17 -5.13 0.44
C LEU A 31 24.20 -4.64 1.52
N LEU A 32 23.74 -5.52 2.40
CA LEU A 32 22.91 -5.16 3.55
C LEU A 32 23.69 -4.32 4.58
N LYS A 33 24.99 -4.56 4.77
CA LYS A 33 25.88 -3.71 5.60
C LYS A 33 26.13 -2.35 4.94
N GLU A 34 26.43 -2.32 3.65
CA GLU A 34 26.62 -1.10 2.85
C GLU A 34 25.38 -0.20 2.95
N LEU A 35 24.21 -0.77 2.70
CA LEU A 35 22.92 -0.10 2.76
C LEU A 35 22.51 0.37 4.18
N LYS A 36 23.00 -0.30 5.23
CA LYS A 36 22.81 0.14 6.63
C LYS A 36 23.58 1.43 6.93
N ASN A 37 24.71 1.67 6.26
CA ASN A 37 25.56 2.83 6.50
C ASN A 37 25.10 4.08 5.72
N ILE A 38 24.15 3.93 4.78
CA ILE A 38 23.56 5.04 4.03
C ILE A 38 22.38 5.61 4.85
N PRO A 39 22.30 6.94 5.08
CA PRO A 39 21.17 7.56 5.76
C PRO A 39 19.92 7.52 4.87
N MET A 40 19.09 6.48 5.04
CA MET A 40 17.88 6.29 4.23
C MET A 40 16.80 7.33 4.58
N THR A 41 16.26 7.99 3.55
CA THR A 41 15.10 8.88 3.65
C THR A 41 13.86 8.22 3.05
N LEU A 42 12.68 8.77 3.34
CA LEU A 42 11.42 8.33 2.74
C LEU A 42 11.42 8.47 1.20
N GLU A 43 11.96 9.59 0.70
CA GLU A 43 12.10 9.86 -0.75
C GLU A 43 12.96 8.80 -1.45
N LEU A 44 14.15 8.51 -0.91
CA LEU A 44 15.06 7.49 -1.45
C LEU A 44 14.43 6.09 -1.40
N LEU A 45 13.70 5.76 -0.32
CA LEU A 45 12.99 4.48 -0.20
C LEU A 45 11.90 4.33 -1.28
N GLN A 46 11.20 5.41 -1.62
CA GLN A 46 10.13 5.44 -2.61
C GLN A 46 10.64 5.44 -4.06
N SER A 47 11.66 6.24 -4.37
CA SER A 47 12.22 6.37 -5.73
C SER A 47 12.99 5.11 -6.15
N THR A 48 13.88 4.62 -5.28
CA THR A 48 14.77 3.49 -5.59
C THR A 48 14.11 2.12 -5.44
N ARG A 49 12.96 2.05 -4.74
CA ARG A 49 12.22 0.82 -4.39
C ARG A 49 13.02 -0.24 -3.63
N ILE A 50 14.18 0.12 -3.06
CA ILE A 50 15.13 -0.79 -2.40
C ILE A 50 14.48 -1.75 -1.38
N GLY A 51 13.43 -1.31 -0.68
CA GLY A 51 12.66 -2.12 0.26
C GLY A 51 12.04 -3.40 -0.35
N MET A 52 11.76 -3.42 -1.65
CA MET A 52 11.24 -4.62 -2.35
C MET A 52 12.35 -5.66 -2.54
N SER A 53 13.50 -5.25 -3.08
CA SER A 53 14.75 -6.04 -3.19
C SER A 53 15.18 -6.66 -1.86
N VAL A 54 15.17 -5.86 -0.78
CA VAL A 54 15.55 -6.30 0.57
C VAL A 54 14.54 -7.31 1.14
N ASN A 55 13.24 -7.12 0.86
CA ASN A 55 12.17 -8.06 1.20
C ASN A 55 12.26 -9.37 0.41
N ALA A 56 12.76 -9.35 -0.84
CA ALA A 56 13.05 -10.56 -1.62
C ALA A 56 14.24 -11.34 -1.03
N ILE A 57 15.36 -10.65 -0.72
CA ILE A 57 16.51 -11.25 -0.03
C ILE A 57 16.07 -11.90 1.31
N ARG A 58 15.27 -11.20 2.12
CA ARG A 58 14.74 -11.72 3.39
C ARG A 58 13.77 -12.92 3.24
N LYS A 59 13.20 -13.17 2.05
CA LYS A 59 12.27 -14.28 1.80
C LYS A 59 12.95 -15.58 1.35
N GLN A 60 14.14 -15.48 0.76
CA GLN A 60 14.80 -16.60 0.06
C GLN A 60 16.13 -17.02 0.70
N SER A 61 16.77 -16.15 1.47
CA SER A 61 18.04 -16.46 2.11
C SER A 61 17.83 -17.44 3.25
N THR A 62 18.58 -18.53 3.23
CA THR A 62 18.68 -19.54 4.30
C THR A 62 19.67 -19.14 5.39
N ASP A 63 20.23 -17.94 5.30
CA ASP A 63 21.21 -17.35 6.21
C ASP A 63 20.49 -16.45 7.23
N ASP A 64 20.64 -16.76 8.51
CA ASP A 64 19.99 -16.05 9.61
C ASP A 64 20.55 -14.65 9.85
N GLU A 65 21.85 -14.39 9.58
CA GLU A 65 22.43 -13.05 9.70
C GLU A 65 21.90 -12.13 8.60
N VAL A 66 21.91 -12.60 7.35
CA VAL A 66 21.29 -11.91 6.20
C VAL A 66 19.82 -11.63 6.47
N THR A 67 19.10 -12.63 6.97
CA THR A 67 17.66 -12.52 7.27
C THR A 67 17.39 -11.55 8.43
N SER A 68 18.22 -11.57 9.48
CA SER A 68 18.11 -10.67 10.63
C SER A 68 18.41 -9.21 10.26
N LEU A 69 19.49 -8.97 9.50
CA LEU A 69 19.86 -7.63 9.04
C LEU A 69 18.77 -7.05 8.11
N ALA A 70 18.26 -7.85 7.16
CA ALA A 70 17.16 -7.43 6.30
C ALA A 70 15.83 -7.19 7.05
N LYS A 71 15.51 -7.99 8.09
CA LYS A 71 14.39 -7.71 9.02
C LYS A 71 14.59 -6.36 9.74
N SER A 72 15.80 -6.07 10.19
CA SER A 72 16.14 -4.84 10.93
C SER A 72 15.99 -3.59 10.06
N LEU A 73 16.55 -3.59 8.85
CA LEU A 73 16.41 -2.48 7.89
C LEU A 73 14.96 -2.21 7.51
N ILE A 74 14.18 -3.25 7.21
CA ILE A 74 12.75 -3.09 6.91
C ILE A 74 12.01 -2.50 8.12
N LYS A 75 12.38 -2.86 9.35
CA LYS A 75 11.76 -2.30 10.57
C LYS A 75 12.12 -0.82 10.78
N SER A 76 13.37 -0.41 10.54
CA SER A 76 13.74 1.02 10.66
C SER A 76 13.06 1.87 9.58
N TRP A 77 13.00 1.40 8.33
CA TRP A 77 12.32 2.11 7.26
C TRP A 77 10.81 2.20 7.43
N LYS A 78 10.16 1.17 8.02
CA LYS A 78 8.74 1.29 8.40
C LYS A 78 8.50 2.38 9.43
N LYS A 79 9.41 2.59 10.40
CA LYS A 79 9.31 3.72 11.34
C LYS A 79 9.36 5.10 10.63
N LEU A 80 10.01 5.20 9.46
CA LEU A 80 10.02 6.41 8.62
C LEU A 80 8.73 6.60 7.78
N LEU A 81 7.82 5.62 7.78
CA LEU A 81 6.49 5.69 7.18
C LEU A 81 5.40 5.89 8.26
N ASP A 82 5.61 5.32 9.46
CA ASP A 82 4.66 5.32 10.56
C ASP A 82 4.66 6.63 11.40
N GLU A 83 5.32 7.71 10.94
CA GLU A 83 5.30 9.04 11.59
C GLU A 83 4.30 10.00 10.89
N PRO A 84 3.16 10.35 11.53
CA PRO A 84 2.13 11.19 10.92
C PRO A 84 2.47 12.69 10.99
N GLY A 85 3.53 13.09 10.28
CA GLY A 85 3.79 14.49 9.93
C GLY A 85 4.92 15.18 10.71
N GLY A 86 6.10 15.25 10.07
CA GLY A 86 7.01 16.38 10.16
C GLY A 86 7.82 16.56 11.46
N GLY A 87 8.99 15.90 11.54
CA GLY A 87 10.00 16.22 12.56
C GLY A 87 11.42 15.81 12.17
N ASP A 88 12.29 16.77 11.87
CA ASP A 88 13.73 16.49 11.86
C ASP A 88 14.20 16.17 13.30
N LYS A 89 14.76 14.96 13.48
CA LYS A 89 15.90 14.72 14.37
C LYS A 89 16.60 13.39 14.08
N SER A 90 17.85 13.50 13.65
CA SER A 90 18.84 12.44 13.89
C SER A 90 19.08 12.29 15.39
N SER A 91 19.08 11.05 15.92
CA SER A 91 19.62 10.78 17.26
C SER A 91 20.25 9.39 17.33
N GLU A 92 21.53 9.43 17.68
CA GLU A 92 22.47 8.32 17.77
C GLU A 92 22.30 7.48 19.07
N GLU A 93 22.65 6.20 18.98
CA GLU A 93 23.07 5.24 20.03
C GLU A 93 22.36 4.97 21.41
N LYS A 94 22.40 3.66 21.74
CA LYS A 94 22.75 3.02 23.04
C LYS A 94 21.79 3.04 24.27
N LYS A 95 21.22 1.83 24.49
CA LYS A 95 21.66 0.83 25.53
C LYS A 95 20.91 0.73 26.88
N LYS A 96 20.52 -0.54 27.17
CA LYS A 96 20.13 -1.20 28.44
C LYS A 96 18.67 -1.10 28.96
N GLU A 97 18.01 -2.26 28.88
CA GLU A 97 17.11 -2.91 29.87
C GLU A 97 17.52 -2.78 31.37
N PRO A 98 16.68 -3.23 32.36
CA PRO A 98 15.42 -4.02 32.26
C PRO A 98 14.24 -3.52 33.16
N THR A 99 13.28 -4.44 33.44
CA THR A 99 12.36 -4.56 34.60
C THR A 99 10.93 -3.98 34.54
N THR A 100 10.00 -4.85 34.11
CA THR A 100 8.67 -5.14 34.71
C THR A 100 8.78 -5.41 36.24
N PRO A 101 7.73 -5.31 37.10
CA PRO A 101 6.42 -5.96 36.88
C PRO A 101 5.13 -5.39 37.54
N THR A 102 4.04 -6.17 37.37
CA THR A 102 2.87 -6.36 38.27
C THR A 102 1.70 -5.34 38.32
N VAL A 103 0.65 -5.69 37.58
CA VAL A 103 -0.81 -5.80 37.92
C VAL A 103 -1.61 -4.66 38.61
N SER A 104 -2.84 -4.47 38.08
CA SER A 104 -4.11 -4.21 38.80
C SER A 104 -4.31 -2.89 39.58
N SER A 105 -5.53 -2.37 39.75
CA SER A 105 -6.86 -2.62 39.14
C SER A 105 -7.80 -1.45 39.54
N SER A 106 -9.11 -1.54 39.23
CA SER A 106 -10.20 -0.62 39.64
C SER A 106 -10.31 0.69 38.86
N GLN A 107 -11.48 1.25 38.55
CA GLN A 107 -12.90 0.81 38.53
C GLN A 107 -13.54 1.56 37.32
N ASN A 108 -14.57 1.10 36.61
CA ASN A 108 -15.95 0.86 37.07
C ASN A 108 -16.71 -0.09 36.12
N SER A 109 -17.76 -0.71 36.65
CA SER A 109 -18.84 -1.44 35.96
C SER A 109 -20.18 -0.87 36.50
N PRO A 110 -21.40 -1.22 36.00
CA PRO A 110 -21.72 -2.22 34.98
C PRO A 110 -22.73 -1.79 33.89
N GLU A 111 -22.93 -2.72 32.96
CA GLU A 111 -23.97 -2.77 31.94
C GLU A 111 -25.21 -3.56 32.42
N PRO A 112 -26.42 -3.23 31.93
CA PRO A 112 -27.44 -4.24 31.60
C PRO A 112 -27.80 -4.17 30.08
N ARG A 113 -27.86 -5.28 29.31
CA ARG A 113 -28.84 -6.40 29.34
C ARG A 113 -30.26 -6.01 28.89
N GLU A 114 -31.07 -6.79 28.13
CA GLU A 114 -30.95 -7.90 27.12
C GLU A 114 -32.18 -7.72 26.16
N GLU A 115 -32.38 -8.33 24.99
CA GLU A 115 -31.70 -9.35 24.18
C GLU A 115 -32.18 -9.23 22.69
N SER A 116 -32.14 -10.32 21.91
CA SER A 116 -33.01 -10.66 20.77
C SER A 116 -32.87 -10.00 19.39
N SER A 117 -32.39 -10.82 18.46
CA SER A 117 -32.46 -10.71 17.00
C SER A 117 -33.89 -10.71 16.41
N SER A 118 -34.08 -10.14 15.22
CA SER A 118 -34.51 -10.92 14.03
C SER A 118 -34.61 -10.08 12.73
N SER A 119 -34.62 -10.81 11.61
CA SER A 119 -34.63 -10.31 10.22
C SER A 119 -35.96 -9.70 9.76
N SER A 120 -35.94 -8.81 8.77
CA SER A 120 -36.96 -8.80 7.70
C SER A 120 -36.52 -7.97 6.48
N ASN A 121 -37.06 -8.33 5.30
CA ASN A 121 -36.79 -7.68 4.02
C ASN A 121 -37.66 -6.43 3.84
N SER A 122 -37.24 -5.52 2.95
CA SER A 122 -38.20 -4.94 2.01
C SER A 122 -37.57 -4.81 0.61
N SER A 123 -38.18 -5.47 -0.36
CA SER A 123 -37.97 -5.22 -1.78
C SER A 123 -39.11 -4.36 -2.30
N SER A 124 -38.84 -3.50 -3.28
CA SER A 124 -39.88 -2.80 -4.04
C SER A 124 -39.38 -2.52 -5.45
N LYS A 125 -40.29 -2.66 -6.40
CA LYS A 125 -40.03 -2.70 -7.84
C LYS A 125 -40.76 -1.55 -8.52
N SER A 126 -40.10 -0.89 -9.47
CA SER A 126 -40.73 -0.03 -10.48
C SER A 126 -40.03 -0.25 -11.83
N GLU A 127 -40.75 -0.04 -12.94
CA GLU A 127 -40.33 -0.41 -14.29
C GLU A 127 -40.42 0.77 -15.26
N THR A 128 -39.89 0.57 -16.47
CA THR A 128 -40.05 1.38 -17.69
C THR A 128 -39.43 2.79 -17.71
N SER A 129 -38.43 2.98 -18.57
CA SER A 129 -38.64 3.72 -19.83
C SER A 129 -37.37 3.69 -20.70
N ASP A 130 -37.54 3.45 -22.01
CA ASP A 130 -36.46 3.55 -22.99
C ASP A 130 -36.04 5.01 -23.21
N ILE A 131 -34.81 5.36 -22.81
CA ILE A 131 -34.12 6.55 -23.32
C ILE A 131 -32.66 6.17 -23.62
N THR A 132 -32.27 6.22 -24.89
CA THR A 132 -30.87 6.12 -25.33
C THR A 132 -30.27 7.51 -25.52
N PRO A 133 -29.20 7.89 -24.79
CA PRO A 133 -28.41 9.08 -25.06
C PRO A 133 -27.04 8.73 -25.68
N ASN A 134 -26.90 9.05 -26.97
CA ASN A 134 -25.64 9.27 -27.72
C ASN A 134 -24.39 8.45 -27.36
N THR A 135 -24.22 7.32 -28.04
CA THR A 135 -22.99 6.50 -28.11
C THR A 135 -21.86 7.18 -28.90
N LEU A 136 -21.44 8.40 -28.50
CA LEU A 136 -20.45 9.21 -29.24
C LEU A 136 -19.06 9.33 -28.58
N ILE A 137 -18.89 8.86 -27.34
CA ILE A 137 -17.55 8.63 -26.75
C ILE A 137 -17.54 7.27 -26.03
N THR A 138 -17.40 6.18 -26.78
CA THR A 138 -17.06 4.86 -26.20
C THR A 138 -16.19 4.07 -27.18
N THR A 139 -14.87 4.25 -27.05
CA THR A 139 -13.85 3.54 -27.85
C THR A 139 -12.63 3.19 -26.99
N PHE A 140 -12.91 2.80 -25.74
CA PHE A 140 -11.97 2.15 -24.84
C PHE A 140 -12.67 0.92 -24.23
N PRO A 141 -11.94 -0.16 -23.88
CA PRO A 141 -12.56 -1.38 -23.38
C PRO A 141 -13.28 -1.12 -22.06
N ARG A 142 -14.58 -1.42 -22.03
CA ARG A 142 -15.44 -1.26 -20.84
C ARG A 142 -14.85 -2.03 -19.66
N ALA A 143 -14.78 -1.39 -18.50
CA ALA A 143 -14.15 -1.97 -17.31
C ALA A 143 -14.86 -3.28 -16.90
N PRO A 144 -14.13 -4.36 -16.56
CA PRO A 144 -14.73 -5.58 -16.06
C PRO A 144 -15.61 -5.32 -14.84
N ASN A 145 -16.78 -5.96 -14.77
CA ASN A 145 -17.55 -5.98 -13.53
C ASN A 145 -16.79 -6.77 -12.44
N THR A 146 -16.98 -6.40 -11.18
CA THR A 146 -16.26 -6.97 -10.04
C THR A 146 -17.22 -7.38 -8.93
N SER A 147 -16.99 -8.54 -8.32
CA SER A 147 -17.76 -9.04 -7.18
C SER A 147 -17.21 -8.57 -5.83
N ASP A 148 -16.09 -7.83 -5.83
CA ASP A 148 -15.46 -7.33 -4.61
C ASP A 148 -16.17 -6.05 -4.10
N SER A 149 -16.61 -6.07 -2.84
CA SER A 149 -17.38 -4.98 -2.23
C SER A 149 -16.55 -3.72 -1.97
N VAL A 150 -15.24 -3.84 -1.72
CA VAL A 150 -14.34 -2.70 -1.53
C VAL A 150 -14.07 -2.04 -2.88
N ARG A 151 -13.76 -2.81 -3.93
CA ARG A 151 -13.61 -2.30 -5.31
C ARG A 151 -14.86 -1.56 -5.78
N ASN A 152 -16.04 -2.15 -5.56
CA ASN A 152 -17.31 -1.49 -5.91
C ASN A 152 -17.53 -0.17 -5.13
N LYS A 153 -17.17 -0.10 -3.84
CA LYS A 153 -17.22 1.16 -3.09
C LYS A 153 -16.20 2.19 -3.59
N CYS A 154 -15.00 1.76 -3.99
CA CYS A 154 -14.01 2.63 -4.62
C CYS A 154 -14.51 3.22 -5.94
N ARG A 155 -15.18 2.40 -6.78
CA ARG A 155 -15.82 2.88 -8.02
C ARG A 155 -16.89 3.92 -7.73
N GLU A 156 -17.82 3.65 -6.82
CA GLU A 156 -18.85 4.60 -6.39
C GLU A 156 -18.25 5.92 -5.86
N MET A 157 -17.18 5.87 -5.08
CA MET A 157 -16.48 7.07 -4.60
C MET A 157 -15.82 7.86 -5.74
N LEU A 158 -15.29 7.18 -6.76
CA LEU A 158 -14.75 7.83 -7.97
C LEU A 158 -15.88 8.44 -8.81
N SER A 159 -17.00 7.75 -9.02
CA SER A 159 -18.19 8.29 -9.70
C SER A 159 -18.67 9.58 -9.04
N ASN A 160 -18.84 9.55 -7.71
CA ASN A 160 -19.30 10.71 -6.94
C ASN A 160 -18.32 11.88 -7.00
N ALA A 161 -17.01 11.62 -7.03
CA ALA A 161 -15.97 12.64 -7.20
C ALA A 161 -15.98 13.25 -8.62
N LEU A 162 -16.21 12.44 -9.66
CA LEU A 162 -16.33 12.89 -11.05
C LEU A 162 -17.62 13.70 -11.31
N GLN A 163 -18.66 13.50 -10.49
CA GLN A 163 -19.91 14.25 -10.58
C GLN A 163 -19.86 15.64 -9.90
N ALA A 164 -18.79 15.95 -9.16
CA ALA A 164 -18.63 17.24 -8.49
C ALA A 164 -18.63 18.40 -9.50
N GLY A 165 -19.47 19.42 -9.26
CA GLY A 165 -19.60 20.60 -10.13
C GLY A 165 -20.55 20.42 -11.33
N ASN A 166 -21.11 19.22 -11.54
CA ASN A 166 -22.09 18.92 -12.60
C ASN A 166 -21.62 19.07 -14.07
N ASP A 167 -20.35 19.41 -14.32
CA ASP A 167 -19.78 19.55 -15.67
C ASP A 167 -19.96 18.30 -16.55
N TYR A 168 -20.00 17.11 -15.93
CA TYR A 168 -20.27 15.84 -16.61
C TYR A 168 -21.57 15.83 -17.42
N ILE A 169 -22.58 16.61 -17.01
CA ILE A 169 -23.86 16.75 -17.71
C ILE A 169 -23.69 17.50 -19.04
N ALA A 170 -22.85 18.54 -19.05
CA ALA A 170 -22.55 19.32 -20.26
C ALA A 170 -21.60 18.56 -21.20
N ILE A 171 -20.73 17.70 -20.66
CA ILE A 171 -19.80 16.84 -21.41
C ILE A 171 -20.51 15.58 -21.95
N GLY A 172 -21.59 15.12 -21.30
CA GLY A 172 -22.26 13.87 -21.61
C GLY A 172 -21.48 12.63 -21.14
N ALA A 173 -20.75 12.73 -20.03
CA ALA A 173 -19.85 11.68 -19.54
C ALA A 173 -20.56 10.66 -18.62
N ASP A 174 -20.35 9.37 -18.89
CA ASP A 174 -20.72 8.25 -18.01
C ASP A 174 -19.72 8.17 -16.84
N CYS A 175 -20.01 8.89 -15.75
CA CYS A 175 -19.15 8.94 -14.56
C CYS A 175 -18.93 7.57 -13.90
N ASP A 176 -19.88 6.65 -14.00
CA ASP A 176 -19.75 5.30 -13.44
C ASP A 176 -18.79 4.45 -14.29
N GLU A 177 -18.82 4.60 -15.61
CA GLU A 177 -17.82 3.97 -16.47
C GLU A 177 -16.41 4.55 -16.27
N LEU A 178 -16.28 5.88 -16.19
CA LEU A 178 -14.98 6.50 -15.90
C LEU A 178 -14.46 6.08 -14.53
N GLY A 179 -15.32 6.03 -13.49
CA GLY A 179 -14.96 5.54 -12.16
C GLY A 179 -14.48 4.09 -12.18
N ALA A 180 -15.15 3.22 -12.95
CA ALA A 180 -14.77 1.84 -13.14
C ALA A 180 -13.43 1.66 -13.90
N GLN A 181 -13.19 2.45 -14.96
CA GLN A 181 -11.95 2.40 -15.74
C GLN A 181 -10.74 2.93 -14.95
N ILE A 182 -10.92 4.01 -14.18
CA ILE A 182 -9.86 4.56 -13.30
C ILE A 182 -9.46 3.53 -12.23
N GLU A 183 -10.44 2.88 -11.60
CA GLU A 183 -10.19 1.86 -10.57
C GLU A 183 -9.47 0.63 -11.13
N GLU A 184 -9.89 0.12 -12.30
CA GLU A 184 -9.23 -1.02 -12.96
C GLU A 184 -7.78 -0.68 -13.38
N TYR A 185 -7.54 0.54 -13.88
CA TYR A 185 -6.18 0.99 -14.23
C TYR A 185 -5.27 1.10 -13.01
N ILE A 186 -5.77 1.62 -11.89
CA ILE A 186 -5.02 1.69 -10.61
C ILE A 186 -4.69 0.28 -10.12
N LEU A 187 -5.65 -0.66 -10.13
CA LEU A 187 -5.41 -2.04 -9.73
C LEU A 187 -4.36 -2.73 -10.63
N PHE A 188 -4.46 -2.51 -11.94
CA PHE A 188 -3.50 -3.02 -12.92
C PHE A 188 -2.09 -2.47 -12.63
N GLU A 189 -1.93 -1.15 -12.45
CA GLU A 189 -0.62 -0.57 -12.16
C GLU A 189 -0.04 -1.07 -10.83
N LEU A 190 -0.86 -1.19 -9.78
CA LEU A 190 -0.45 -1.75 -8.49
C LEU A 190 0.03 -3.19 -8.61
N LYS A 191 -0.64 -4.02 -9.44
CA LYS A 191 -0.20 -5.39 -9.73
C LYS A 191 1.15 -5.41 -10.47
N TRP A 192 1.32 -4.62 -11.54
CA TRP A 192 2.60 -4.51 -12.27
C TRP A 192 3.74 -3.82 -11.48
N ARG A 193 3.42 -3.16 -10.37
CA ARG A 193 4.36 -2.62 -9.38
C ARG A 193 4.77 -3.63 -8.30
N PHE A 194 4.16 -4.82 -8.25
CA PHE A 194 4.42 -5.88 -7.26
C PHE A 194 4.88 -7.20 -7.89
N GLU A 195 4.56 -7.44 -9.17
CA GLU A 195 5.00 -8.60 -9.97
C GLU A 195 6.40 -8.40 -10.64
N ARG A 196 7.21 -7.45 -10.12
CA ARG A 196 8.59 -7.14 -10.56
C ARG A 196 9.49 -6.86 -9.37
#